data_AF-A0A9N9IY21-F1
#
_entry.id   AF-A0A9N9IY21-F1
#
_cell.length_a   1.000
_cell.length_b   1.000
_cell.length_c   1.000
_cell.angle_alpha   90.00
_cell.angle_beta   90.00
_cell.angle_gamma   90.00
#
_symmetry.space_group_name_H-M   'P 1'
#
loop_
_entity.id
_entity.type
_entity.pdbx_description
1 polymer ?
#
loop_
_entity_poly.entity_id
_entity_poly.type
_entity_poly.pdbx_seq_one_letter_code
_entity_poly.pdbx_strand_id
1 'polypeptide(L)'
;IDDPKQSQQWATKLFILCLTISSTFIYNLSSIIGRNDIGKLFLMTDLTKYIIPPENGFLPRMVVLLRDFMLVNPDNFKDYFIDKLKDVDEGAAEGIQKYFSDFDVFGLPVAYYIRLKIL
;
A
#
# COMPACT_ATOMS: atom_id res chain seq x y z
N ILE A 1 -11.00 5.06 -5.05
CA ILE A 1 -11.65 4.22 -6.09
C ILE A 1 -12.32 3.11 -5.32
N ASP A 2 -13.57 3.36 -4.92
CA ASP A 2 -14.44 2.42 -4.20
C ASP A 2 -15.86 2.66 -4.74
N ASP A 3 -16.07 2.29 -5.99
CA ASP A 3 -17.40 2.25 -6.57
C ASP A 3 -17.96 0.83 -6.39
N PRO A 4 -19.03 0.63 -5.60
CA PRO A 4 -19.62 -0.68 -5.36
C PRO A 4 -20.17 -1.35 -6.64
N LYS A 5 -20.23 -0.63 -7.77
CA LYS A 5 -20.65 -1.17 -9.08
C LYS A 5 -19.48 -1.60 -9.98
N GLN A 6 -18.23 -1.35 -9.59
CA GLN A 6 -17.08 -1.77 -10.38
C GLN A 6 -16.81 -3.27 -10.16
N SER A 7 -16.75 -4.05 -11.25
CA SER A 7 -16.33 -5.44 -11.12
C SER A 7 -14.88 -5.48 -10.63
N GLN A 8 -14.58 -6.36 -9.68
CA GLN A 8 -13.25 -6.55 -9.09
C GLN A 8 -12.15 -6.66 -10.15
N GLN A 9 -12.46 -7.28 -11.29
CA GLN A 9 -11.55 -7.41 -12.44
C GLN A 9 -11.13 -6.07 -13.05
N TRP A 10 -12.04 -5.08 -13.13
CA TRP A 10 -11.71 -3.75 -13.65
C TRP A 10 -10.81 -2.97 -12.69
N ALA A 11 -11.07 -3.08 -11.39
CA ALA A 11 -10.22 -2.48 -10.36
C ALA A 11 -8.79 -3.06 -10.42
N THR A 12 -8.66 -4.38 -10.57
CA THR A 12 -7.37 -5.06 -10.74
C THR A 12 -6.64 -4.58 -12.00
N LYS A 13 -7.30 -4.53 -13.16
CA LYS A 13 -6.69 -4.06 -14.42
C LYS A 13 -6.20 -2.62 -14.31
N LEU A 14 -6.99 -1.73 -13.71
CA LEU A 14 -6.62 -0.34 -13.51
C LEU A 14 -5.43 -0.22 -12.55
N PHE A 15 -5.42 -0.99 -11.46
CA PHE A 15 -4.31 -1.04 -10.52
C PHE A 15 -3.00 -1.45 -11.21
N ILE A 16 -3.03 -2.56 -11.97
CA ILE A 16 -1.86 -3.04 -12.73
C ILE A 16 -1.41 -1.99 -13.74
N LEU A 17 -2.33 -1.37 -14.46
CA LEU A 17 -1.99 -0.31 -15.42
C LEU A 17 -1.27 0.85 -14.72
N CYS A 18 -1.83 1.36 -13.62
CA CYS A 18 -1.20 2.43 -12.83
C CYS A 18 0.17 2.02 -12.32
N LEU A 19 0.33 0.79 -11.85
CA LEU A 19 1.59 0.27 -11.37
C LEU A 19 2.64 0.18 -12.48
N THR A 20 2.28 -0.32 -13.66
CA THR A 20 3.22 -0.51 -14.78
C THR A 20 3.67 0.80 -15.41
N ILE A 21 2.81 1.82 -15.47
CA ILE A 21 3.15 3.11 -16.12
C ILE A 21 3.80 4.12 -15.16
N SER A 22 3.73 3.89 -13.85
CA SER A 22 4.28 4.82 -12.88
C SER A 22 5.79 4.70 -12.78
N SER A 23 6.47 5.80 -12.49
CA SER A 23 7.84 5.79 -11.94
C SER A 23 7.82 5.75 -10.41
N THR A 24 6.78 6.33 -9.79
CA THR A 24 6.49 6.27 -8.36
C THR A 24 5.02 5.95 -8.16
N PHE A 25 4.73 4.89 -7.40
CA PHE A 25 3.38 4.42 -7.13
C PHE A 25 2.99 4.72 -5.67
N ILE A 26 1.98 5.58 -5.49
CA ILE A 26 1.49 5.95 -4.16
C ILE A 26 0.31 5.04 -3.79
N TYR A 27 0.52 4.16 -2.82
CA TYR A 27 -0.50 3.28 -2.30
C TYR A 27 -1.16 3.90 -1.06
N ASN A 28 -2.38 4.39 -1.25
CA ASN A 28 -3.08 5.22 -0.29
C ASN A 28 -4.13 4.39 0.49
N LEU A 29 -3.83 4.11 1.75
CA LEU A 29 -4.64 3.31 2.67
C LEU A 29 -5.35 4.22 3.68
N SER A 30 -6.60 3.89 4.02
CA SER A 30 -7.33 4.54 5.10
C SER A 30 -7.17 3.72 6.38
N SER A 31 -6.89 4.38 7.50
CA SER A 31 -6.91 3.80 8.85
C SER A 31 -5.79 2.80 9.19
N ILE A 32 -5.83 2.31 10.44
CA ILE A 32 -4.96 1.26 10.98
C ILE A 32 -5.14 0.00 10.13
N ILE A 33 -4.04 -0.56 9.65
CA ILE A 33 -3.97 -1.82 8.87
C ILE A 33 -4.74 -2.91 9.64
N GLY A 34 -6.00 -3.13 9.27
CA GLY A 34 -6.91 -4.10 9.86
C GLY A 34 -7.46 -5.05 8.80
N ARG A 35 -7.98 -6.22 9.23
CA ARG A 35 -8.42 -7.30 8.31
C ARG A 35 -9.41 -6.86 7.22
N ASN A 36 -10.20 -5.81 7.45
CA ASN A 36 -11.18 -5.30 6.48
C ASN A 36 -10.56 -4.40 5.39
N ASP A 37 -9.45 -3.70 5.68
CA ASP A 37 -8.79 -2.78 4.73
C ASP A 37 -7.77 -3.52 3.82
N ILE A 38 -7.28 -4.67 4.28
CA ILE A 38 -6.23 -5.47 3.61
C ILE A 38 -6.80 -6.42 2.57
N GLY A 39 -8.13 -6.57 2.49
CA GLY A 39 -8.78 -7.29 1.38
C GLY A 39 -8.42 -6.74 0.00
N LYS A 40 -7.91 -5.50 -0.08
CA LYS A 40 -7.38 -4.88 -1.31
C LYS A 40 -5.87 -5.13 -1.54
N LEU A 41 -5.12 -5.46 -0.49
CA LEU A 41 -3.72 -5.89 -0.54
C LEU A 41 -3.57 -7.32 -1.08
N PHE A 42 -4.68 -8.06 -1.18
CA PHE A 42 -4.83 -9.33 -1.90
C PHE A 42 -4.39 -9.25 -3.38
N LEU A 43 -4.21 -8.04 -3.93
CA LEU A 43 -3.68 -7.84 -5.28
C LEU A 43 -2.14 -7.96 -5.35
N MET A 44 -1.42 -7.88 -4.22
CA MET A 44 0.05 -7.86 -4.20
C MET A 44 0.67 -9.26 -4.19
N THR A 45 0.04 -10.24 -3.55
CA THR A 45 0.46 -11.65 -3.57
C THR A 45 0.46 -12.25 -4.97
N ASP A 46 -0.36 -11.71 -5.87
CA ASP A 46 -0.56 -12.21 -7.23
C ASP A 46 -0.06 -11.29 -8.33
N LEU A 47 0.72 -10.25 -8.01
CA LEU A 47 1.28 -9.36 -9.03
C LEU A 47 2.04 -10.16 -10.10
N THR A 48 2.78 -11.21 -9.74
CA THR A 48 3.46 -12.07 -10.72
C THR A 48 2.54 -12.83 -11.66
N LYS A 49 1.27 -13.05 -11.30
CA LYS A 49 0.29 -13.64 -12.23
C LYS A 49 -0.18 -12.64 -13.29
N TYR A 50 0.01 -11.35 -13.04
CA TYR A 50 -0.47 -10.28 -13.91
C TYR A 50 0.63 -9.49 -14.61
N ILE A 51 1.82 -9.42 -14.01
CA ILE A 51 2.99 -8.72 -14.51
C ILE A 51 4.22 -9.60 -14.32
N ILE A 52 4.94 -9.81 -15.43
CA ILE A 52 6.27 -10.42 -15.40
C ILE A 52 7.24 -9.29 -15.04
N PRO A 53 7.91 -9.32 -13.87
CA PRO A 53 8.90 -8.32 -13.54
C PRO A 53 10.01 -8.33 -14.60
N PRO A 54 10.53 -7.17 -15.04
CA PRO A 54 11.65 -7.13 -15.97
C PRO A 54 12.88 -7.83 -15.36
N GLU A 55 13.71 -8.46 -16.20
CA GLU A 55 14.91 -9.23 -15.79
C GLU A 55 15.89 -8.43 -14.89
N ASN A 56 15.83 -7.09 -14.95
CA ASN A 56 16.70 -6.19 -14.20
C ASN A 56 16.08 -5.56 -12.94
N GLY A 57 14.85 -5.94 -12.55
CA GLY A 57 14.17 -5.42 -11.36
C GLY A 57 13.82 -3.93 -11.52
N PHE A 58 12.68 -3.39 -11.13
CA PHE A 58 11.76 -3.68 -10.06
C PHE A 58 10.43 -3.04 -10.48
N LEU A 59 9.39 -3.22 -9.67
CA LEU A 59 8.21 -2.36 -9.75
C LEU A 59 8.60 -0.90 -9.42
N PRO A 60 7.81 0.12 -9.81
CA PRO A 60 8.13 1.50 -9.50
C PRO A 60 8.40 1.72 -8.01
N ARG A 61 9.10 2.81 -7.68
CA ARG A 61 9.26 3.22 -6.28
C ARG A 61 7.90 3.30 -5.61
N MET A 62 7.70 2.55 -4.54
CA MET A 62 6.42 2.51 -3.84
C MET A 62 6.44 3.45 -2.64
N VAL A 63 5.34 4.18 -2.44
CA VAL A 63 5.12 4.99 -1.25
C VAL A 63 3.78 4.60 -0.64
N VAL A 64 3.78 4.04 0.55
CA VAL A 64 2.57 3.73 1.31
C VAL A 64 2.18 4.95 2.13
N LEU A 65 0.95 5.43 1.95
CA LEU A 65 0.36 6.47 2.78
C LEU A 65 -0.70 5.85 3.68
N LEU A 66 -0.46 5.87 4.99
CA LEU A 66 -1.41 5.45 6.01
C LEU A 66 -2.19 6.69 6.46
N ARG A 67 -3.37 6.92 5.90
CA ARG A 67 -4.23 8.05 6.28
C ARG A 67 -4.91 7.81 7.61
N ASP A 68 -5.20 8.92 8.29
CA ASP A 68 -5.90 8.93 9.57
C ASP A 68 -5.17 8.07 10.62
N PHE A 69 -3.83 8.14 10.59
CA PHE A 69 -2.99 7.42 11.52
C PHE A 69 -3.08 8.10 12.89
N MET A 70 -3.84 7.49 13.80
CA MET A 70 -4.17 8.02 15.14
C MET A 70 -3.47 7.28 16.28
N LEU A 71 -2.51 6.40 15.97
CA LEU A 71 -1.71 5.69 16.97
C LEU A 71 -0.49 6.51 17.39
N VAL A 72 0.18 6.08 18.46
CA VAL A 72 1.52 6.56 18.80
C VAL A 72 2.41 6.35 17.58
N ASN A 73 3.09 7.41 17.14
CA ASN A 73 4.01 7.33 15.99
C ASN A 73 5.03 6.22 16.26
N PRO A 74 5.12 5.19 15.41
CA PRO A 74 6.16 4.19 15.53
C PRO A 74 7.51 4.84 15.25
N ASP A 75 8.57 4.28 15.84
CA ASP A 75 9.94 4.72 15.56
C ASP A 75 10.29 4.52 14.07
N ASN A 76 9.72 3.49 13.45
CA ASN A 76 9.84 3.20 12.03
C ASN A 76 8.49 2.76 11.43
N PHE A 77 7.95 3.56 10.51
CA PHE A 77 6.70 3.27 9.81
C PHE A 77 6.79 2.08 8.85
N LYS A 78 7.97 1.84 8.26
CA LYS A 78 8.18 0.73 7.33
C LYS A 78 8.09 -0.61 8.05
N ASP A 79 8.75 -0.73 9.20
CA ASP A 79 8.71 -1.92 10.04
C ASP A 79 7.29 -2.15 10.57
N TYR A 80 6.65 -1.10 11.09
CA TYR A 80 5.25 -1.17 11.53
C TYR A 80 4.30 -1.68 10.43
N PHE A 81 4.44 -1.18 9.19
CA PHE A 81 3.61 -1.59 8.07
C PHE A 81 3.81 -3.07 7.72
N ILE A 82 5.07 -3.52 7.65
CA ILE A 82 5.40 -4.91 7.36
C ILE A 82 4.88 -5.84 8.44
N ASP A 83 5.07 -5.51 9.72
CA ASP A 83 4.60 -6.34 10.83
C ASP A 83 3.08 -6.46 10.83
N LYS A 84 2.37 -5.35 10.62
CA LYS A 84 0.92 -5.35 10.50
C LYS A 84 0.42 -6.09 9.26
N LEU A 85 1.17 -6.06 8.17
CA LEU A 85 0.84 -6.81 6.97
C LEU A 85 1.06 -8.30 7.20
N LYS A 86 2.17 -8.71 7.84
CA LYS A 86 2.44 -10.11 8.22
C LYS A 86 1.37 -10.70 9.14
N ASP A 87 0.87 -9.91 10.09
CA ASP A 87 -0.24 -10.30 10.97
C ASP A 87 -1.51 -10.70 10.19
N VAL A 88 -1.63 -10.28 8.91
CA VAL A 88 -2.84 -10.48 8.10
C VAL A 88 -2.60 -11.34 6.87
N ASP A 89 -1.49 -11.13 6.15
CA ASP A 89 -1.07 -11.87 4.96
C ASP A 89 0.47 -11.85 4.86
N GLU A 90 1.08 -12.92 5.36
CA GLU A 90 2.53 -13.13 5.32
C GLU A 90 3.06 -13.14 3.87
N GLY A 91 2.33 -13.74 2.93
CA GLY A 91 2.73 -13.80 1.52
C GLY A 91 2.72 -12.43 0.86
N ALA A 92 1.79 -11.55 1.23
CA ALA A 92 1.75 -10.17 0.74
C ALA A 92 2.96 -9.38 1.25
N ALA A 93 3.34 -9.56 2.52
CA ALA A 93 4.51 -8.92 3.11
C ALA A 93 5.79 -9.35 2.38
N GLU A 94 5.97 -10.65 2.15
CA GLU A 94 7.09 -11.18 1.36
C GLU A 94 7.09 -10.64 -0.07
N GLY A 95 5.92 -10.59 -0.72
CA GLY A 95 5.77 -10.07 -2.08
C GLY A 95 6.22 -8.61 -2.21
N ILE A 96 5.80 -7.74 -1.29
CA ILE A 96 6.23 -6.33 -1.30
C ILE A 96 7.75 -6.23 -1.15
N GLN A 97 8.31 -6.93 -0.17
CA GLN A 97 9.76 -6.92 0.09
C GLN A 97 10.57 -7.48 -1.09
N LYS A 98 10.00 -8.41 -1.84
CA LYS A 98 10.65 -9.04 -3.00
C LYS A 98 10.59 -8.20 -4.26
N TYR A 99 9.43 -7.62 -4.59
CA TYR A 99 9.21 -6.97 -5.90
C TYR A 99 9.50 -5.47 -5.91
N PHE A 100 9.56 -4.82 -4.75
CA PHE A 100 9.89 -3.40 -4.63
C PHE A 100 11.26 -3.26 -3.97
N SER A 101 12.26 -2.82 -4.74
CA SER A 101 13.65 -2.63 -4.28
C SER A 101 13.77 -1.64 -3.13
N ASP A 102 12.93 -0.61 -3.16
CA ASP A 102 12.84 0.41 -2.14
C ASP A 102 11.40 0.94 -2.05
N PHE A 103 10.92 1.11 -0.83
CA PHE A 103 9.61 1.69 -0.55
C PHE A 103 9.63 2.43 0.78
N ASP A 104 8.83 3.50 0.84
CA ASP A 104 8.65 4.34 2.01
C ASP A 104 7.24 4.21 2.55
N VAL A 105 7.09 4.43 3.85
CA VAL A 105 5.79 4.43 4.52
C VAL A 105 5.66 5.69 5.34
N PHE A 106 4.55 6.41 5.16
CA PHE A 106 4.23 7.61 5.91
C PHE A 106 2.87 7.51 6.59
N GLY A 107 2.84 7.79 7.90
CA GLY A 107 1.60 8.05 8.62
C GLY A 107 1.16 9.50 8.43
N LEU A 108 -0.04 9.69 7.90
CA LEU A 108 -0.68 11.00 7.82
C LEU A 108 -1.69 11.14 8.96
N PRO A 109 -1.56 12.17 9.83
CA PRO A 109 -2.53 12.40 10.89
C PRO A 109 -3.86 12.84 10.29
N VAL A 110 -4.95 12.70 11.06
CA VAL A 110 -6.25 13.20 10.63
C VAL A 110 -6.18 14.70 10.39
N ALA A 111 -6.71 15.15 9.25
CA ALA A 111 -6.62 16.53 8.77
C ALA A 111 -7.07 17.59 9.79
N TYR A 112 -7.99 17.25 10.70
CA TYR A 112 -8.42 18.14 11.79
C TYR A 112 -7.32 18.48 12.80
N TYR A 113 -6.40 17.56 13.09
CA TYR A 113 -5.31 17.79 14.06
C TYR A 113 -4.20 18.69 13.51
N ILE A 114 -4.01 18.73 12.18
CA ILE A 114 -3.03 19.61 11.53
C ILE A 114 -3.46 21.08 11.69
N ARG A 115 -4.76 21.37 11.61
CA ARG A 115 -5.31 22.72 11.76
C ARG A 115 -5.10 23.32 13.16
N LEU A 116 -5.09 22.48 14.20
CA LEU A 116 -4.94 22.92 15.60
C LEU A 116 -3.50 23.21 16.02
N LYS A 117 -2.49 22.75 15.25
CA LYS A 117 -1.07 23.03 15.53
C LYS A 117 -0.52 24.28 14.82
N ILE A 118 -1.30 24.88 13.91
CA ILE A 118 -0.91 26.04 13.11
C ILE A 118 -1.61 27.33 13.60
N LEU A 119 -2.47 27.22 14.62
CA LEU A 119 -3.10 28.32 15.34
C LEU A 119 -2.54 28.40 16.76
#